data_AF-A0A2G9NER9-F1
#
_entry.id   AF-A0A2G9NER9-F1
#
_cell.length_a   1.000
_cell.length_b   1.000
_cell.length_c   1.000
_cell.angle_alpha   90.00
_cell.angle_beta   90.00
_cell.angle_gamma   90.00
#
_symmetry.space_group_name_H-M   'P 1'
#
loop_
_entity.id
_entity.type
_entity.pdbx_description
1 polymer ?
#
loop_
_entity_poly.entity_id
_entity_poly.type
_entity_poly.pdbx_seq_one_letter_code
_entity_poly.pdbx_strand_id
1 'polypeptide(L)'
;MSGVLTNILSAMPIFRQFDPFAGGFDFRNLIYQWENIGVFDLFLPFLLVFAVVFAILSSTRVLGDHKGVNIIISLVLGLFSVRVLFVRDFFGVIFANFGIAIAGLIVLVILTGVFVTEKSRKQWVKLVFGIGVVGFVIVMISSINSFSWFGSPWWQRNWLNVLWIAIGGVLLAFMLAPKEKPGDWGPLEPLRKKLE
;
A
#
# COMPACT_ATOMS: atom_id res chain seq x y z
N MET A 1 -54.38 37.66 2.95
CA MET A 1 -54.24 36.33 2.31
C MET A 1 -52.77 35.95 2.00
N SER A 2 -51.75 36.61 2.60
CA SER A 2 -50.33 36.33 2.31
C SER A 2 -49.61 35.40 3.31
N GLY A 3 -50.24 35.05 4.44
CA GLY A 3 -49.62 34.20 5.48
C GLY A 3 -49.99 32.71 5.44
N VAL A 4 -50.93 32.30 4.58
CA VAL A 4 -51.38 30.90 4.51
C VAL A 4 -50.52 30.10 3.52
N LEU A 5 -50.08 30.73 2.42
CA LEU A 5 -49.23 30.09 1.42
C LEU A 5 -47.80 29.82 1.94
N THR A 6 -47.27 30.69 2.81
CA THR A 6 -45.95 30.48 3.43
C THR A 6 -45.94 29.30 4.39
N ASN A 7 -47.02 29.08 5.15
CA ASN A 7 -47.14 27.95 6.08
C ASN A 7 -47.40 26.61 5.38
N ILE A 8 -48.05 26.62 4.20
CA ILE A 8 -48.32 25.40 3.43
C ILE A 8 -47.06 24.93 2.69
N LEU A 9 -46.27 25.85 2.14
CA LEU A 9 -45.02 25.51 1.45
C LEU A 9 -43.95 24.95 2.40
N SER A 10 -43.87 25.43 3.65
CA SER A 10 -42.94 24.92 4.68
C SER A 10 -43.39 23.62 5.37
N ALA A 11 -44.63 23.17 5.12
CA ALA A 11 -45.21 21.95 5.68
C ALA A 11 -45.09 20.74 4.74
N MET A 12 -44.64 20.93 3.48
CA MET A 12 -44.45 19.84 2.55
C MET A 12 -43.12 19.09 2.82
N PRO A 13 -43.14 17.76 3.04
CA PRO A 13 -41.94 16.95 3.31
C PRO A 13 -40.87 17.03 2.22
N ILE A 14 -41.28 17.34 0.98
CA ILE A 14 -40.44 17.39 -0.22
C ILE A 14 -39.39 18.51 -0.12
N PHE A 15 -39.66 19.58 0.63
CA PHE A 15 -38.73 20.70 0.80
C PHE A 15 -37.85 20.60 2.08
N ARG A 16 -38.10 19.63 2.97
CA ARG A 16 -37.22 19.39 4.15
C ARG A 16 -36.16 18.33 3.93
N GLN A 17 -36.21 17.58 2.83
CA GLN A 17 -35.28 16.47 2.58
C GLN A 17 -33.99 16.88 1.86
N PHE A 18 -33.83 18.16 1.49
CA PHE A 18 -32.62 18.61 0.80
C PHE A 18 -32.17 19.98 1.31
N ASP A 19 -31.88 20.05 2.60
CA ASP A 19 -30.93 21.04 3.10
C ASP A 19 -29.54 20.37 3.19
N PRO A 20 -28.72 20.40 2.12
CA PRO A 20 -27.35 19.86 2.16
C PRO A 20 -26.43 20.60 3.15
N PHE A 21 -26.93 21.65 3.80
CA PHE A 21 -26.19 22.51 4.74
C PHE A 21 -26.84 22.66 6.13
N ALA A 22 -28.03 22.10 6.41
CA ALA A 22 -28.68 22.22 7.73
C ALA A 22 -28.32 21.09 8.72
N GLY A 23 -27.75 19.98 8.24
CA GLY A 23 -27.04 19.02 9.09
C GLY A 23 -25.60 19.49 9.23
N GLY A 24 -25.18 19.84 10.45
CA GLY A 24 -23.80 20.24 10.71
C GLY A 24 -22.78 19.27 10.09
N PHE A 25 -21.60 19.77 9.74
CA PHE A 25 -20.53 19.00 9.12
C PHE A 25 -20.15 17.80 10.01
N ASP A 26 -20.80 16.67 9.77
CA ASP A 26 -20.52 15.41 10.45
C ASP A 26 -19.43 14.70 9.65
N PHE A 27 -18.30 14.45 10.30
CA PHE A 27 -17.17 13.72 9.72
C PHE A 27 -17.60 12.36 9.16
N ARG A 28 -18.59 11.71 9.78
CA ARG A 28 -19.15 10.45 9.29
C ARG A 28 -19.84 10.64 7.93
N ASN A 29 -20.62 11.70 7.76
CA ASN A 29 -21.26 12.02 6.49
C ASN A 29 -20.23 12.38 5.41
N LEU A 30 -19.14 13.07 5.77
CA LEU A 30 -18.05 13.35 4.84
C LEU A 30 -17.39 12.06 4.33
N ILE A 31 -17.05 11.13 5.23
CA ILE A 31 -16.43 9.85 4.85
C ILE A 31 -17.37 9.05 3.94
N TYR A 32 -18.65 8.94 4.28
CA TYR A 32 -19.59 8.22 3.42
C TYR A 32 -19.75 8.87 2.06
N GLN A 33 -19.77 10.21 1.99
CA GLN A 33 -19.78 10.90 0.70
C GLN A 33 -18.53 10.57 -0.12
N TRP A 34 -17.35 10.57 0.51
CA TRP A 34 -16.08 10.24 -0.15
C TRP A 34 -16.00 8.78 -0.61
N GLU A 35 -16.50 7.86 0.20
CA GLU A 35 -16.64 6.45 -0.17
C GLU A 35 -17.57 6.30 -1.37
N ASN A 36 -18.75 6.93 -1.34
CA ASN A 36 -19.74 6.83 -2.41
C ASN A 36 -19.27 7.43 -3.75
N ILE A 37 -18.45 8.49 -3.71
CA ILE A 37 -17.88 9.10 -4.93
C ILE A 37 -16.55 8.46 -5.36
N GLY A 38 -16.09 7.41 -4.67
CA GLY A 38 -14.89 6.65 -5.03
C GLY A 38 -13.57 7.37 -4.74
N VAL A 39 -13.53 8.29 -3.76
CA VAL A 39 -12.29 8.97 -3.34
C VAL A 39 -11.25 7.94 -2.89
N PHE A 40 -11.64 6.93 -2.12
CA PHE A 40 -10.69 5.92 -1.64
C PHE A 40 -10.15 5.04 -2.78
N ASP A 41 -10.97 4.72 -3.77
CA ASP A 41 -10.54 3.98 -4.97
C ASP A 41 -9.52 4.78 -5.80
N LEU A 42 -9.51 6.10 -5.68
CA LEU A 42 -8.55 6.98 -6.33
C LEU A 42 -7.27 7.18 -5.49
N PHE A 43 -7.45 7.53 -4.22
CA PHE A 43 -6.36 7.96 -3.34
C PHE A 43 -5.51 6.80 -2.81
N LEU A 44 -6.12 5.65 -2.50
CA LEU A 44 -5.37 4.50 -2.00
C LEU A 44 -4.32 3.99 -2.99
N PRO A 45 -4.66 3.68 -4.26
CA PRO A 45 -3.65 3.23 -5.22
C PRO A 45 -2.61 4.31 -5.53
N PHE A 46 -3.03 5.58 -5.61
CA PHE A 46 -2.13 6.73 -5.78
C PHE A 46 -1.05 6.78 -4.69
N LEU A 47 -1.48 6.80 -3.42
CA LEU A 47 -0.58 6.94 -2.27
C LEU A 47 0.39 5.77 -2.17
N LEU A 48 -0.08 4.55 -2.46
CA LEU A 48 0.77 3.37 -2.40
C LEU A 48 1.84 3.40 -3.49
N VAL A 49 1.47 3.68 -4.74
CA VAL A 49 2.45 3.76 -5.84
C VAL A 49 3.42 4.92 -5.60
N PHE A 50 2.91 6.08 -5.18
CA PHE A 50 3.75 7.22 -4.78
C PHE A 50 4.77 6.81 -3.72
N ALA A 51 4.33 6.16 -2.63
CA ALA A 51 5.19 5.78 -1.53
C ALA A 51 6.24 4.74 -1.94
N VAL A 52 5.85 3.72 -2.71
CA VAL A 52 6.75 2.66 -3.19
C VAL A 52 7.79 3.25 -4.15
N VAL A 53 7.37 4.02 -5.14
CA VAL A 53 8.28 4.66 -6.11
C VAL A 53 9.21 5.64 -5.40
N PHE A 54 8.67 6.48 -4.49
CA PHE A 54 9.48 7.40 -3.70
C PHE A 54 10.52 6.69 -2.85
N ALA A 55 10.12 5.59 -2.18
CA ALA A 55 11.00 4.78 -1.36
C ALA A 55 12.10 4.12 -2.20
N ILE A 56 11.77 3.57 -3.38
CA ILE A 56 12.74 2.98 -4.29
C ILE A 56 13.74 4.05 -4.77
N LEU A 57 13.25 5.19 -5.28
CA LEU A 57 14.13 6.27 -5.76
C LEU A 57 15.04 6.81 -4.65
N SER A 58 14.50 6.96 -3.43
CA SER A 58 15.27 7.47 -2.28
C SER A 58 16.26 6.43 -1.73
N SER A 59 15.92 5.15 -1.77
CA SER A 59 16.80 4.07 -1.28
C SER A 59 17.91 3.75 -2.27
N THR A 60 17.60 3.78 -3.58
CA THR A 60 18.56 3.46 -4.65
C THR A 60 19.44 4.64 -5.03
N ARG A 61 19.04 5.87 -4.69
CA ARG A 61 19.74 7.12 -5.06
C ARG A 61 20.01 7.22 -6.56
N VAL A 62 19.15 6.63 -7.39
CA VAL A 62 19.33 6.58 -8.85
C VAL A 62 19.36 7.95 -9.51
N LEU A 63 18.71 8.95 -8.88
CA LEU A 63 18.72 10.36 -9.31
C LEU A 63 19.60 11.24 -8.42
N GLY A 64 20.51 10.63 -7.66
CA GLY A 64 21.30 11.31 -6.62
C GLY A 64 20.48 11.62 -5.36
N ASP A 65 21.05 12.47 -4.50
CA ASP A 65 20.46 12.87 -3.21
C ASP A 65 19.44 14.02 -3.34
N HIS A 66 18.78 14.14 -4.49
CA HIS A 66 17.81 15.20 -4.78
C HIS A 66 16.39 14.79 -4.34
N LYS A 67 16.11 14.92 -3.04
CA LYS A 67 14.81 14.55 -2.46
C LYS A 67 13.62 15.19 -3.18
N GLY A 68 13.74 16.45 -3.60
CA GLY A 68 12.67 17.15 -4.33
C GLY A 68 12.35 16.51 -5.68
N VAL A 69 13.37 16.10 -6.44
CA VAL A 69 13.19 15.42 -7.72
C VAL A 69 12.53 14.06 -7.52
N ASN A 70 12.96 13.31 -6.50
CA ASN A 70 12.35 12.03 -6.16
C ASN A 70 10.86 12.16 -5.84
N ILE A 71 10.46 13.19 -5.07
CA ILE A 71 9.05 13.47 -4.75
C ILE A 71 8.24 13.80 -6.00
N ILE A 72 8.76 14.66 -6.88
CA ILE A 72 8.03 15.08 -8.09
C ILE A 72 7.80 13.88 -9.01
N ILE A 73 8.84 13.08 -9.25
CA ILE A 73 8.73 11.93 -10.14
C ILE A 73 7.80 10.87 -9.56
N SER A 74 7.92 10.56 -8.27
CA SER A 74 7.02 9.61 -7.62
C SER A 74 5.58 10.12 -7.61
N LEU A 75 5.36 11.43 -7.48
CA LEU A 75 4.03 12.04 -7.53
C LEU A 75 3.40 11.88 -8.93
N VAL A 76 4.16 12.19 -9.98
CA VAL A 76 3.70 12.02 -11.36
C VAL A 76 3.37 10.55 -11.65
N LEU A 77 4.25 9.62 -11.26
CA LEU A 77 4.03 8.19 -11.47
C LEU A 77 2.86 7.66 -10.64
N GLY A 78 2.71 8.11 -9.40
CA GLY A 78 1.55 7.78 -8.57
C GLY A 78 0.25 8.31 -9.18
N LEU A 79 0.22 9.55 -9.66
CA LEU A 79 -0.99 10.09 -10.31
C LEU A 79 -1.30 9.35 -11.62
N PHE A 80 -0.27 8.95 -12.37
CA PHE A 80 -0.45 8.17 -13.58
C PHE A 80 -1.03 6.78 -13.29
N SER A 81 -0.65 6.16 -12.17
CA SER A 81 -1.15 4.83 -11.79
C SER A 81 -2.66 4.81 -11.58
N VAL A 82 -3.25 5.92 -11.13
CA VAL A 82 -4.70 6.08 -10.97
C VAL A 82 -5.46 5.94 -12.30
N ARG A 83 -4.83 6.35 -13.41
CA ARG A 83 -5.45 6.25 -14.74
C ARG A 83 -5.54 4.81 -15.25
N VAL A 84 -4.73 3.90 -14.69
CA VAL A 84 -4.67 2.52 -15.13
C VAL A 84 -5.71 1.70 -14.36
N LEU A 85 -6.81 1.33 -15.04
CA LEU A 85 -7.90 0.54 -14.46
C LEU A 85 -7.38 -0.73 -13.74
N PHE A 86 -6.41 -1.40 -14.36
CA PHE A 86 -5.76 -2.57 -13.77
C PHE A 86 -5.16 -2.30 -12.38
N VAL A 87 -4.49 -1.17 -12.21
CA VAL A 87 -3.83 -0.82 -10.93
C VAL A 87 -4.88 -0.57 -9.85
N ARG A 88 -5.93 0.18 -10.19
CA ARG A 88 -7.04 0.45 -9.27
C ARG A 88 -7.73 -0.83 -8.82
N ASP A 89 -8.07 -1.70 -9.75
CA ASP A 89 -8.78 -2.95 -9.44
C ASP A 89 -7.90 -3.89 -8.60
N PHE A 90 -6.61 -4.01 -8.97
CA PHE A 90 -5.62 -4.81 -8.22
C PHE A 90 -5.53 -4.37 -6.77
N PHE A 91 -5.43 -3.06 -6.56
CA PHE A 91 -5.39 -2.50 -5.22
C PHE A 91 -6.72 -2.60 -4.47
N GLY A 92 -7.87 -2.50 -5.14
CA GLY A 92 -9.17 -2.73 -4.51
C GLY A 92 -9.26 -4.13 -3.88
N VAL A 93 -8.84 -5.16 -4.60
CA VAL A 93 -8.83 -6.54 -4.09
C VAL A 93 -7.78 -6.76 -3.02
N ILE A 94 -6.56 -6.23 -3.21
CA ILE A 94 -5.52 -6.28 -2.17
C ILE A 94 -6.00 -5.62 -0.89
N PHE A 95 -6.45 -4.37 -0.94
CA PHE A 95 -6.83 -3.64 0.27
C PHE A 95 -8.03 -4.29 0.97
N ALA A 96 -9.03 -4.79 0.23
CA ALA A 96 -10.13 -5.53 0.83
C ALA A 96 -9.64 -6.78 1.59
N ASN A 97 -8.80 -7.60 0.95
CA ASN A 97 -8.28 -8.83 1.55
C ASN A 97 -7.31 -8.55 2.71
N PHE A 98 -6.46 -7.53 2.57
CA PHE A 98 -5.55 -7.08 3.62
C PHE A 98 -6.30 -6.48 4.80
N GLY A 99 -7.38 -5.74 4.58
CA GLY A 99 -8.22 -5.19 5.65
C GLY A 99 -8.77 -6.30 6.54
N ILE A 100 -9.30 -7.37 5.93
CA ILE A 100 -9.79 -8.55 6.65
C ILE A 100 -8.65 -9.25 7.42
N ALA A 101 -7.49 -9.45 6.78
CA ALA A 101 -6.35 -10.10 7.41
C ALA A 101 -5.76 -9.28 8.58
N ILE A 102 -5.65 -7.97 8.43
CA ILE A 102 -5.18 -7.05 9.48
C ILE A 102 -6.19 -7.01 10.62
N ALA A 103 -7.48 -6.96 10.35
CA ALA A 103 -8.51 -7.01 11.39
C ALA A 103 -8.40 -8.32 12.20
N GLY A 104 -8.25 -9.46 11.52
CA GLY A 104 -8.01 -10.75 12.16
C GLY A 104 -6.72 -10.77 13.00
N LEU A 105 -5.62 -10.23 12.47
CA LEU A 105 -4.35 -10.12 13.19
C LEU A 105 -4.50 -9.24 14.45
N ILE A 106 -5.20 -8.11 14.36
CA ILE A 106 -5.44 -7.21 15.49
C ILE A 106 -6.23 -7.93 16.58
N VAL A 107 -7.30 -8.66 16.22
CA VAL A 107 -8.05 -9.48 17.18
C VAL A 107 -7.14 -10.49 17.86
N LEU A 108 -6.28 -11.17 17.10
CA LEU A 108 -5.33 -12.15 17.62
C LEU A 108 -4.29 -11.49 18.56
N VAL A 109 -3.77 -10.32 18.20
CA VAL A 109 -2.84 -9.53 19.03
C VAL A 109 -3.52 -9.12 20.33
N ILE A 110 -4.77 -8.65 20.30
CA ILE A 110 -5.53 -8.29 21.49
C ILE A 110 -5.72 -9.51 22.40
N LEU A 111 -6.11 -10.66 21.84
CA LEU A 111 -6.25 -11.91 22.61
C LEU A 111 -4.92 -12.32 23.25
N THR A 112 -3.81 -12.24 22.51
CA THR A 112 -2.49 -12.52 23.11
C THR A 112 -2.09 -11.49 24.16
N GLY A 113 -2.44 -10.22 23.98
CA GLY A 113 -2.15 -9.17 24.96
C GLY A 113 -2.88 -9.37 26.28
N VAL A 114 -4.12 -9.87 26.24
CA VAL A 114 -4.96 -10.08 27.41
C VAL A 114 -4.66 -11.39 28.14
N PHE A 115 -4.42 -12.48 27.41
CA PHE A 115 -4.35 -13.82 28.00
C PHE A 115 -2.92 -14.37 28.19
N VAL A 116 -1.88 -13.72 27.65
CA VAL A 116 -0.50 -14.27 27.69
C VAL A 116 0.31 -13.71 28.84
N THR A 117 0.83 -14.61 29.67
CA THR A 117 1.76 -14.31 30.77
C THR A 117 3.19 -14.08 30.27
N GLU A 118 4.01 -13.29 30.98
CA GLU A 118 5.36 -12.91 30.54
C GLU A 118 6.27 -14.09 30.19
N LYS A 119 6.10 -15.23 30.88
CA LYS A 119 6.91 -16.44 30.68
C LYS A 119 6.65 -17.14 29.33
N SER A 120 5.44 -17.03 28.78
CA SER A 120 5.04 -17.65 27.50
C SER A 120 4.99 -16.64 26.34
N ARG A 121 5.20 -15.35 26.62
CA ARG A 121 5.13 -14.24 25.65
C ARG A 121 5.98 -14.45 24.41
N LYS A 122 7.25 -14.85 24.55
CA LYS A 122 8.15 -15.07 23.40
C LYS A 122 7.64 -16.16 22.46
N GLN A 123 7.02 -17.22 22.98
CA GLN A 123 6.52 -18.33 22.17
C GLN A 123 5.21 -17.96 21.47
N TRP A 124 4.32 -17.25 22.16
CA TRP A 124 3.10 -16.71 21.58
C TRP A 124 3.37 -15.67 20.50
N VAL A 125 4.29 -14.72 20.72
CA VAL A 125 4.65 -13.72 19.70
C VAL A 125 5.18 -14.40 18.43
N LYS A 126 6.02 -15.45 18.56
CA LYS A 126 6.48 -16.23 17.41
C LYS A 126 5.33 -16.91 16.67
N LEU A 127 4.35 -17.45 17.40
CA LEU A 127 3.18 -18.11 16.82
C LEU A 127 2.28 -17.10 16.09
N VAL A 128 1.97 -15.96 16.71
CA VAL A 128 1.19 -14.88 16.08
C VAL A 128 1.88 -14.35 14.84
N PHE A 129 3.19 -14.12 14.92
CA PHE A 129 3.99 -13.69 13.78
C PHE A 129 3.97 -14.75 12.67
N GLY A 130 4.11 -16.03 12.99
CA GLY A 130 4.01 -17.14 12.04
C GLY A 130 2.65 -17.18 11.34
N ILE A 131 1.55 -17.09 12.09
CA ILE A 131 0.19 -17.02 11.54
C ILE A 131 0.01 -15.78 10.67
N GLY A 132 0.53 -14.63 11.10
CA GLY A 132 0.48 -13.39 10.34
C GLY A 132 1.19 -13.49 9.00
N VAL A 133 2.39 -14.10 8.97
CA VAL A 133 3.15 -14.34 7.74
C VAL A 133 2.41 -15.32 6.83
N VAL A 134 1.88 -16.42 7.37
CA VAL A 134 1.10 -17.39 6.57
C VAL A 134 -0.16 -16.74 6.00
N GLY A 135 -0.90 -15.99 6.82
CA GLY A 135 -2.09 -15.24 6.39
C GLY A 135 -1.76 -14.21 5.32
N PHE A 136 -0.67 -13.48 5.46
CA PHE A 136 -0.17 -12.55 4.45
C PHE A 136 0.14 -13.26 3.13
N VAL A 137 0.84 -14.39 3.17
CA VAL A 137 1.18 -15.16 1.96
C VAL A 137 -0.07 -15.71 1.28
N ILE A 138 -1.04 -16.23 2.05
CA ILE A 138 -2.32 -16.70 1.50
C ILE A 138 -3.08 -15.56 0.83
N VAL A 139 -3.17 -14.39 1.47
CA VAL A 139 -3.82 -13.21 0.89
C VAL A 139 -3.11 -12.76 -0.39
N MET A 140 -1.77 -12.72 -0.40
CA MET A 140 -0.98 -12.42 -1.59
C MET A 140 -1.28 -13.38 -2.73
N ILE A 141 -1.23 -14.69 -2.49
CA ILE A 141 -1.50 -15.72 -3.50
C ILE A 141 -2.94 -15.62 -4.00
N SER A 142 -3.90 -15.44 -3.09
CA SER A 142 -5.32 -15.28 -3.41
C SER A 142 -5.57 -14.05 -4.28
N SER A 143 -4.99 -12.90 -3.92
CA SER A 143 -5.09 -11.65 -4.68
C SER A 143 -4.44 -11.75 -6.05
N ILE A 144 -3.37 -12.53 -6.22
CA ILE A 144 -2.75 -12.72 -7.53
C ILE A 144 -3.58 -13.69 -8.40
N ASN A 145 -4.14 -14.75 -7.79
CA ASN A 145 -4.99 -15.71 -8.49
C ASN A 145 -6.33 -15.11 -8.92
N SER A 146 -6.95 -14.24 -8.11
CA SER A 146 -8.21 -13.58 -8.47
C SER A 146 -8.09 -12.71 -9.71
N PHE A 147 -6.91 -12.15 -9.96
CA PHE A 147 -6.63 -11.37 -11.18
C PHE A 147 -6.40 -12.23 -12.43
N SER A 148 -6.35 -13.56 -12.30
CA SER A 148 -6.01 -14.48 -13.39
C SER A 148 -4.76 -14.05 -14.17
N TRP A 149 -3.87 -13.28 -13.54
CA TRP A 149 -2.75 -12.61 -14.21
C TRP A 149 -1.83 -13.63 -14.86
N PHE A 150 -1.49 -14.66 -14.10
CA PHE A 150 -0.69 -15.80 -14.57
C PHE A 150 -1.44 -16.71 -15.55
N GLY A 151 -2.78 -16.67 -15.57
CA GLY A 151 -3.60 -17.37 -16.55
C GLY A 151 -3.89 -16.56 -17.82
N SER A 152 -3.54 -15.27 -17.84
CA SER A 152 -3.91 -14.38 -18.93
C SER A 152 -3.21 -14.75 -20.25
N PRO A 153 -3.85 -14.55 -21.41
CA PRO A 153 -3.21 -14.78 -22.71
C PRO A 153 -1.95 -13.93 -22.93
N TRP A 154 -1.83 -12.79 -22.25
CA TRP A 154 -0.61 -11.97 -22.29
C TRP A 154 0.51 -12.65 -21.51
N TRP A 155 0.27 -13.06 -20.26
CA TRP A 155 1.28 -13.72 -19.44
C TRP A 155 1.74 -15.04 -20.06
N GLN A 156 0.81 -15.89 -20.50
CA GLN A 156 1.12 -17.16 -21.15
C GLN A 156 2.00 -16.99 -22.40
N ARG A 157 1.86 -15.87 -23.12
CA ARG A 157 2.70 -15.56 -24.29
C ARG A 157 4.00 -14.85 -23.96
N ASN A 158 4.05 -14.08 -22.86
CA ASN A 158 5.16 -13.16 -22.57
C ASN A 158 5.99 -13.53 -21.33
N TRP A 159 5.63 -14.57 -20.58
CA TRP A 159 6.35 -14.92 -19.34
C TRP A 159 7.84 -15.20 -19.57
N LEU A 160 8.22 -15.77 -20.73
CA LEU A 160 9.61 -15.94 -21.13
C LEU A 160 10.31 -14.60 -21.35
N ASN A 161 9.64 -13.64 -22.00
CA ASN A 161 10.21 -12.29 -22.22
C ASN A 161 10.39 -11.55 -20.90
N VAL A 162 9.43 -11.66 -19.98
CA VAL A 162 9.54 -11.10 -18.63
C VAL A 162 10.73 -11.69 -17.88
N LEU A 163 10.95 -13.00 -18.00
CA LEU A 163 12.05 -13.71 -17.38
C LEU A 163 13.41 -13.27 -17.97
N TRP A 164 13.52 -13.08 -19.28
CA TRP A 164 14.72 -12.54 -19.93
C TRP A 164 15.02 -11.10 -19.51
N ILE A 165 14.00 -10.24 -19.38
CA ILE A 165 14.16 -8.87 -18.90
C ILE A 165 14.63 -8.86 -17.45
N ALA A 166 14.06 -9.72 -16.60
CA ALA A 166 14.46 -9.84 -15.19
C ALA A 166 15.91 -10.31 -15.06
N ILE A 167 16.30 -11.37 -15.78
CA ILE A 167 17.68 -11.87 -15.79
C ILE A 167 18.62 -10.80 -16.34
N GLY A 168 18.27 -10.15 -17.45
CA GLY A 168 19.06 -9.08 -18.05
C GLY A 168 19.26 -7.91 -17.09
N GLY A 169 18.22 -7.50 -16.37
CA GLY A 169 18.29 -6.46 -15.34
C GLY A 169 19.17 -6.84 -14.16
N VAL A 170 19.10 -8.08 -13.68
CA VAL A 170 19.96 -8.60 -12.60
C VAL A 170 21.42 -8.68 -13.06
N LEU A 171 21.68 -9.16 -14.27
CA LEU A 171 23.04 -9.22 -14.84
C LEU A 171 23.62 -7.82 -15.04
N LEU A 172 22.82 -6.87 -15.53
CA LEU A 172 23.20 -5.46 -15.61
C LEU A 172 23.51 -4.90 -14.22
N ALA A 173 22.66 -5.15 -13.23
CA ALA A 173 22.91 -4.75 -11.85
C ALA A 173 24.19 -5.36 -11.30
N PHE A 174 24.50 -6.62 -11.63
CA PHE A 174 25.74 -7.29 -11.24
C PHE A 174 26.98 -6.74 -11.97
N MET A 175 26.86 -6.38 -13.25
CA MET A 175 27.94 -5.77 -14.04
C MET A 175 28.24 -4.34 -13.60
N LEU A 176 27.22 -3.59 -13.21
CA LEU A 176 27.31 -2.21 -12.75
C LEU A 176 27.54 -2.12 -11.23
N ALA A 177 27.43 -3.23 -10.50
CA ALA A 177 27.77 -3.29 -9.10
C ALA A 177 29.26 -2.90 -8.94
N PRO A 178 29.58 -1.93 -8.06
CA PRO A 178 30.95 -1.56 -7.80
C PRO A 178 31.73 -2.81 -7.37
N LYS A 179 32.78 -3.17 -8.12
CA LYS A 179 33.70 -4.21 -7.68
C LYS A 179 34.44 -3.68 -6.46
N GLU A 180 34.03 -4.11 -5.26
CA GLU A 180 34.81 -3.89 -4.06
C GLU A 180 36.23 -4.42 -4.30
N LYS A 181 37.23 -3.56 -4.09
CA LYS A 181 38.62 -3.93 -4.33
C LYS A 181 38.99 -5.05 -3.34
N PRO A 182 39.50 -6.20 -3.80
CA PRO A 182 39.89 -7.28 -2.91
C PRO A 182 41.12 -6.83 -2.12
N GLY A 183 40.90 -6.36 -0.89
CA GLY A 183 41.95 -5.91 0.01
C GLY A 183 41.63 -4.69 0.87
N ASP A 184 40.50 -4.00 0.64
CA ASP A 184 40.06 -2.93 1.54
C ASP A 184 39.29 -3.53 2.72
N TRP A 185 40.06 -4.15 3.63
CA TRP A 185 39.54 -4.60 4.91
C TRP A 185 39.24 -3.37 5.76
N GLY A 186 38.02 -2.86 5.63
CA GLY A 186 37.46 -1.91 6.60
C GLY A 186 37.58 -2.42 8.05
N PRO A 187 37.05 -1.65 9.00
CA PRO A 187 37.50 -1.26 10.37
C PRO A 187 38.68 -1.96 11.10
N LEU A 188 39.33 -2.98 10.55
CA LEU A 188 40.26 -3.87 11.24
C LEU A 188 41.73 -3.53 10.96
N GLU A 189 42.00 -2.61 10.02
CA GLU A 189 43.35 -2.10 9.75
C GLU A 189 44.07 -1.52 10.98
N PRO A 190 43.41 -0.81 11.91
CA PRO A 190 44.03 -0.35 13.14
C PRO A 190 44.44 -1.49 14.09
N LEU A 191 43.79 -2.66 13.98
CA LEU A 191 44.08 -3.83 14.81
C LEU A 191 45.24 -4.64 14.22
N ARG A 192 45.39 -4.69 12.90
CA ARG A 192 46.53 -5.37 12.26
C ARG A 192 47.85 -4.67 12.56
N LYS A 193 47.90 -3.34 12.47
CA LYS A 193 49.07 -2.54 12.86
C LYS A 193 49.46 -2.64 14.34
N LYS A 194 48.61 -3.20 15.19
CA LYS A 194 48.94 -3.49 16.60
C LYS A 194 49.46 -4.90 16.84
N LEU A 195 49.40 -5.76 15.83
CA LEU A 195 49.81 -7.17 15.89
C LEU A 195 51.10 -7.46 15.09
N GLU A 196 51.56 -6.50 14.28
CA GLU A 196 52.88 -6.45 13.63
C GLU A 196 53.85 -5.58 14.44
#